data_AF-A0A6P1GR70-F1
#
_entry.id   AF-A0A6P1GR70-F1
#
_cell.length_a   1.000
_cell.length_b   1.000
_cell.length_c   1.000
_cell.angle_alpha   90.00
_cell.angle_beta   90.00
_cell.angle_gamma   90.00
#
_symmetry.space_group_name_H-M   'P 1'
#
loop_
_entity.id
_entity.type
_entity.pdbx_description
1 polymer ?
#
loop_
_entity_poly.entity_id
_entity_poly.type
_entity_poly.pdbx_seq_one_letter_code
_entity_poly.pdbx_strand_id
1 'polypeptide(L)' 'MAKFDPEIHDDNPPMDAAFMAGMKPSRRGRPKSEAPKVEVKIRLDAKTVEHLRGSGPGWQTRVNALLGQLVATGQL' A
#
# COMPACT_ATOMS: atom_id res chain seq x y z
N MET A 1 -3.96 -22.32 23.95
CA MET A 1 -4.31 -20.90 23.75
C MET A 1 -5.49 -20.57 24.65
N ALA A 2 -5.33 -19.66 25.62
CA ALA A 2 -6.48 -19.08 26.31
C ALA A 2 -7.37 -18.39 25.27
N LYS A 3 -8.68 -18.63 25.33
CA LYS A 3 -9.65 -18.01 24.41
C LYS A 3 -9.66 -16.50 24.64
N PHE A 4 -9.79 -15.74 23.56
CA PHE A 4 -10.06 -14.31 23.60
C PHE A 4 -11.32 -14.08 24.43
N ASP A 5 -11.17 -13.40 25.56
CA ASP A 5 -12.27 -12.95 26.42
C ASP A 5 -12.54 -11.47 26.13
N PRO A 6 -13.65 -11.14 25.44
CA PRO A 6 -13.96 -9.77 25.04
C PRO A 6 -14.23 -8.83 26.21
N GLU A 7 -14.56 -9.34 27.41
CA GLU A 7 -14.82 -8.50 28.59
C GLU A 7 -13.54 -8.05 29.30
N ILE A 8 -12.43 -8.79 29.13
CA ILE A 8 -11.13 -8.49 29.77
C ILE A 8 -10.26 -7.57 28.89
N HIS A 9 -10.58 -7.43 27.60
CA HIS A 9 -9.69 -6.83 26.60
C HIS A 9 -10.19 -5.55 25.94
N ASP A 10 -11.25 -4.92 26.46
CA ASP A 10 -11.70 -3.61 25.97
C ASP A 10 -11.17 -2.48 26.87
N ASP A 11 -9.87 -2.18 26.74
CA ASP A 11 -9.25 -0.99 27.34
C ASP A 11 -9.71 0.31 26.65
N ASN A 12 -10.59 0.22 25.66
CA ASN A 12 -11.07 1.38 24.94
C ASN A 12 -12.14 2.09 25.77
N PRO A 13 -12.01 3.41 26.01
CA PRO A 13 -13.05 4.13 26.71
C PRO A 13 -14.40 4.02 25.98
N PRO A 14 -15.52 4.00 26.74
CA PRO A 14 -16.84 4.01 26.13
C PRO A 14 -16.98 5.26 25.25
N MET A 15 -17.52 5.07 24.05
CA MET A 15 -17.72 6.12 23.06
C MET A 15 -18.93 6.98 23.43
N ASP A 16 -18.86 7.63 24.59
CA ASP A 16 -19.91 8.46 25.16
C ASP A 16 -19.84 9.92 24.66
N ALA A 17 -20.80 10.74 25.10
CA ALA A 17 -20.88 12.14 24.69
C ALA A 17 -19.63 12.96 25.07
N ALA A 18 -18.96 12.62 26.18
CA ALA A 18 -17.76 13.31 26.63
C ALA A 18 -16.54 12.94 25.77
N PHE A 19 -16.39 11.65 25.43
CA PHE A 19 -15.37 11.17 24.50
C PHE A 19 -15.53 11.81 23.11
N MET A 20 -16.75 11.85 22.59
CA MET A 20 -17.06 12.44 21.29
C MET A 20 -16.84 13.96 21.27
N ALA A 21 -17.15 14.68 22.36
CA ALA A 21 -16.92 16.12 22.47
C ALA A 21 -15.43 16.49 22.51
N GLY A 22 -14.57 15.59 23.03
CA GLY A 22 -13.11 15.77 23.04
C GLY A 22 -12.41 15.35 21.74
N MET A 23 -13.12 14.68 20.84
CA MET A 23 -12.53 14.08 19.64
C MET A 23 -12.26 15.17 18.59
N LYS A 24 -10.98 15.50 18.41
CA LYS A 24 -10.53 16.40 17.34
C LYS A 24 -10.31 15.60 16.05
N PRO A 25 -10.90 15.99 14.91
CA PRO A 25 -10.60 15.36 13.64
C PRO A 25 -9.09 15.41 13.38
N SER A 26 -8.46 14.24 13.29
CA SER A 26 -7.07 14.17 12.86
C SER A 26 -7.02 14.60 11.39
N ARG A 27 -6.45 15.78 11.10
CA ARG A 27 -6.09 16.20 9.73
C ARG A 27 -5.00 15.33 9.11
N ARG A 28 -4.49 14.32 9.83
CA ARG A 28 -3.36 13.49 9.42
C ARG A 28 -3.88 12.26 8.69
N GLY A 29 -4.17 12.43 7.41
CA GLY A 29 -3.94 11.36 6.45
C GLY A 29 -2.43 11.12 6.28
N ARG A 30 -2.05 10.06 5.56
CA ARG A 30 -0.67 9.90 5.09
C ARG A 30 -0.24 11.19 4.37
N PRO A 31 0.95 11.74 4.64
CA PRO A 31 1.46 12.88 3.87
C PRO A 31 1.32 12.62 2.37
N LYS A 32 0.85 13.63 1.63
CA LYS A 32 0.72 13.53 0.18
C LYS A 32 2.13 13.34 -0.39
N SER A 33 2.33 12.26 -1.14
CA SER A 33 3.58 12.05 -1.88
C SER A 33 3.68 13.10 -2.97
N GLU A 34 4.82 13.78 -3.07
CA GLU A 34 5.06 14.78 -4.13
C GLU A 34 5.13 14.11 -5.51
N ALA A 35 5.71 12.91 -5.57
CA ALA A 35 5.78 12.08 -6.78
C ALA A 35 5.15 10.70 -6.51
N PRO A 36 3.81 10.56 -6.59
CA PRO A 36 3.17 9.27 -6.48
C PRO A 36 3.44 8.42 -7.74
N LYS A 37 3.42 7.09 -7.59
CA LYS A 37 3.39 6.20 -8.76
C LYS A 37 2.09 6.44 -9.54
N VAL A 38 2.19 6.53 -10.86
CA VAL A 38 1.05 6.70 -11.75
C VAL A 38 0.57 5.32 -12.20
N GLU A 39 -0.71 5.03 -12.01
CA GLU A 39 -1.32 3.82 -12.56
C GLU A 39 -1.48 3.99 -14.08
N VAL A 40 -0.89 3.07 -14.84
CA VAL A 40 -0.96 3.07 -16.31
C VAL A 40 -1.54 1.75 -16.80
N LYS A 41 -2.46 1.82 -17.76
CA LYS A 41 -3.00 0.64 -18.45
C LYS A 41 -2.18 0.37 -19.69
N ILE A 42 -1.34 -0.67 -19.65
CA ILE A 42 -0.55 -1.15 -20.79
C ILE A 42 -0.86 -2.63 -21.06
N ARG A 43 -0.77 -3.02 -22.32
CA ARG A 43 -0.83 -4.44 -22.73
C ARG A 43 0.59 -4.93 -22.97
N LEU A 44 0.93 -6.04 -22.31
CA LEU A 44 2.21 -6.73 -22.49
C LEU A 44 1.96 -8.06 -23.19
N ASP A 45 2.98 -8.56 -23.88
CA ASP A 45 2.95 -9.89 -24.47
C ASP A 45 2.73 -10.98 -23.41
N ALA A 46 1.97 -12.02 -23.76
CA ALA A 46 1.55 -13.06 -22.83
C ALA A 46 2.75 -13.85 -22.27
N LYS A 47 3.70 -14.25 -23.14
CA LYS A 47 4.89 -14.99 -22.71
C LYS A 47 5.77 -14.16 -21.78
N THR A 48 5.85 -12.86 -22.06
CA THR A 48 6.57 -11.91 -21.21
C THR A 48 5.93 -11.83 -19.81
N VAL A 49 4.61 -11.72 -19.73
CA VAL A 49 3.88 -11.67 -18.45
C VAL A 49 4.04 -12.98 -17.67
N GLU A 50 3.97 -14.13 -18.34
CA GLU A 50 4.18 -15.43 -17.73
C GLU A 50 5.57 -15.56 -17.11
N HIS A 51 6.62 -15.20 -17.86
CA HIS A 51 7.99 -15.22 -17.36
C HIS A 51 8.17 -14.29 -16.16
N LEU A 52 7.63 -13.07 -16.22
CA LEU A 52 7.70 -12.11 -15.14
C LEU A 52 6.98 -12.62 -13.88
N ARG A 53 5.77 -13.18 -14.00
CA ARG A 53 5.06 -13.79 -12.87
C ARG A 53 5.82 -14.98 -12.29
N GLY A 54 6.43 -15.80 -13.16
CA GLY A 54 7.28 -16.93 -12.78
C GLY A 54 8.53 -16.53 -11.98
N SER A 55 9.02 -15.29 -12.12
CA SER A 55 10.13 -14.77 -11.31
C SER A 55 9.76 -14.57 -9.82
N GLY A 56 8.50 -14.79 -9.45
CA GLY A 56 8.03 -14.77 -8.07
C GLY A 56 7.53 -13.41 -7.58
N PRO A 57 7.24 -13.28 -6.27
CA PRO A 57 6.72 -12.05 -5.69
C PRO A 57 7.59 -10.82 -6.00
N GLY A 58 6.93 -9.66 -6.16
CA GLY A 58 7.61 -8.40 -6.46
C GLY A 58 8.00 -8.19 -7.93
N TRP A 59 7.61 -9.09 -8.85
CA TRP A 59 7.95 -8.96 -10.27
C TRP A 59 7.56 -7.60 -10.89
N GLN A 60 6.41 -7.03 -10.53
CA GLN A 60 6.00 -5.69 -11.00
C GLN A 60 6.94 -4.58 -10.51
N THR A 61 7.47 -4.72 -9.29
CA THR A 61 8.43 -3.76 -8.74
C THR A 61 9.77 -3.87 -9.47
N ARG A 62 10.21 -5.09 -9.78
CA ARG A 62 11.41 -5.32 -10.61
C ARG A 62 11.26 -4.74 -12.02
N VAL A 63 10.10 -4.91 -12.65
CA VAL A 63 9.79 -4.31 -13.97
C VAL A 63 9.87 -2.79 -13.89
N ASN A 64 9.24 -2.17 -12.89
CA ASN A 64 9.29 -0.73 -12.70
C ASN A 64 10.73 -0.22 -12.50
N ALA A 65 11.55 -0.94 -11.73
CA ALA A 65 12.96 -0.59 -11.52
C ALA A 65 13.77 -0.67 -12.83
N LEU A 66 13.59 -1.73 -13.62
CA LEU A 66 14.26 -1.90 -14.91
C LEU A 66 13.87 -0.79 -15.90
N LEU A 67 12.58 -0.48 -16.02
CA LEU A 67 12.11 0.62 -16.85
C LEU A 67 12.72 1.96 -16.41
N GLY A 68 12.80 2.21 -15.10
CA GLY A 68 13.46 3.39 -14.55
C GLY A 68 14.95 3.47 -14.90
N GLN A 69 15.66 2.34 -14.86
CA GLN A 69 17.06 2.27 -15.27
C GLN A 69 17.22 2.60 -16.76
N LEU A 70 16.43 1.96 -17.63
CA LEU A 70 16.48 2.16 -19.08
C LEU A 70 16.21 3.63 -19.47
N VAL A 71 15.25 4.28 -18.80
CA VAL A 71 15.00 5.72 -18.97
C VAL A 71 16.20 6.56 -18.52
N ALA A 72 16.76 6.27 -17.35
CA ALA A 72 17.91 7.01 -16.81
C ALA A 72 19.16 6.88 -17.68
N THR A 73 19.34 5.73 -18.34
CA THR A 73 20.48 5.47 -19.24
C THR A 73 20.21 5.89 -20.69
N GLY A 74 19.04 6.44 -21.01
CA GLY A 74 18.68 6.86 -22.38
C GLY A 74 18.55 5.70 -23.37
N GLN A 75 18.20 4.51 -22.87
CA GLN A 75 17.98 3.30 -23.68
C GLN A 75 16.50 3.10 -24.03
N LEU A 76 15.65 4.05 -23.62
CA LEU A 76 14.23 4.17 -23.92
C LEU A 76 13.93 5.52 -24.56
#